data_AF-S3CLK7-F1
#
_entry.id   AF-S3CLK7-F1
#
_cell.length_a   1.000
_cell.length_b   1.000
_cell.length_c   1.000
_cell.angle_alpha   90.00
_cell.angle_beta   90.00
_cell.angle_gamma   90.00
#
_symmetry.space_group_name_H-M   'P 1'
#
loop_
_entity.id
_entity.type
_entity.pdbx_description
1 polymer ?
#
loop_
_entity_poly.entity_id
_entity_poly.type
_entity_poly.pdbx_seq_one_letter_code
_entity_poly.pdbx_strand_id
1 'polypeptide(L)'
;MTKLEVMPPTNGTTGSAPQPLPDGMTIEAFKALPWRPMNKCRYLAEQAAAGTPVPAKTYQGGCHCGAIAFDVTLQPPLEDGHTVIDCSCSACRRLGYLLVYPTRDNVVFRNRGGGQKRCGVYQFNLKVQEHLFCKRCGASLMIDFLERFHPEFDGYGINVRALRDVDLSKLSIEKTDGASYIPPFVDTAGQWYEESDVEEEKE
;
A
#
# COMPACT_ATOMS: atom_id res chain seq x y z
N MET A 1 -32.08 40.62 29.78
CA MET A 1 -32.47 39.21 29.54
C MET A 1 -32.39 39.04 28.03
N THR A 2 -31.39 38.39 27.42
CA THR A 2 -30.73 37.12 27.76
C THR A 2 -29.29 37.18 27.20
N LYS A 3 -28.30 36.82 28.02
CA LYS A 3 -26.89 36.71 27.64
C LYS A 3 -26.73 35.37 26.93
N LEU A 4 -26.34 35.35 25.65
CA LEU A 4 -25.84 34.13 25.02
C LEU A 4 -24.38 33.98 25.47
N GLU A 5 -24.13 33.02 26.35
CA GLU A 5 -22.77 32.63 26.73
C GLU A 5 -22.15 31.85 25.58
N VAL A 6 -21.07 32.40 25.05
CA VAL A 6 -20.20 31.76 24.08
C VAL A 6 -19.42 30.69 24.86
N MET A 7 -19.60 29.42 24.51
CA MET A 7 -18.74 28.35 25.01
C MET A 7 -17.30 28.63 24.55
N PRO A 8 -16.30 28.49 25.43
CA PRO A 8 -14.90 28.67 25.03
C PRO A 8 -14.49 27.59 24.03
N PRO A 9 -13.60 27.91 23.07
CA PRO A 9 -12.96 26.89 22.24
C PRO A 9 -12.13 25.99 23.16
N THR A 10 -12.54 24.73 23.30
CA THR A 10 -11.76 23.73 24.02
C THR A 10 -10.58 23.32 23.14
N ASN A 11 -9.37 23.63 23.62
CA ASN A 11 -8.08 22.98 23.40
C ASN A 11 -7.88 22.37 22.00
N GLY A 12 -7.05 22.94 21.14
CA GLY A 12 -5.62 23.05 21.43
C GLY A 12 -4.95 21.68 21.37
N THR A 13 -4.80 21.13 20.16
CA THR A 13 -3.71 20.21 19.81
C THR A 13 -3.25 20.57 18.41
N THR A 14 -2.13 21.29 18.39
CA THR A 14 -1.21 21.53 17.27
C THR A 14 -1.01 20.27 16.43
N GLY A 15 -0.81 20.47 15.12
CA GLY A 15 -0.58 19.44 14.11
C GLY A 15 0.19 18.25 14.65
N SER A 16 -0.40 17.06 14.54
CA SER A 16 0.27 15.86 14.99
C SER A 16 1.38 15.52 13.99
N ALA A 17 2.62 15.76 14.42
CA ALA A 17 3.80 15.06 13.94
C ALA A 17 3.50 13.57 13.72
N PRO A 18 4.22 12.86 12.81
CA PRO A 18 4.10 11.40 12.70
C PRO A 18 4.12 10.82 14.11
N GLN A 19 3.03 10.16 14.48
CA GLN A 19 2.83 9.66 15.82
C GLN A 19 4.09 8.85 16.20
N PRO A 20 4.62 9.00 17.42
CA PRO A 20 5.81 8.27 17.79
C PRO A 20 5.54 6.77 17.64
N LEU A 21 6.56 6.03 17.22
CA LEU A 21 6.54 4.59 17.35
C LEU A 21 6.18 4.22 18.80
N PRO A 22 5.60 3.03 19.07
CA PRO A 22 5.34 2.58 20.44
C PRO A 22 6.59 2.82 21.29
N ASP A 23 6.42 3.32 22.52
CA ASP A 23 7.52 3.76 23.37
C ASP A 23 8.72 2.80 23.29
N GLY A 24 9.84 3.30 22.74
CA GLY A 24 11.11 2.56 22.62
C GLY A 24 11.35 1.80 21.32
N MET A 25 10.42 1.77 20.35
CA MET A 25 10.66 1.14 19.05
C MET A 25 11.41 2.10 18.10
N THR A 26 12.55 1.65 17.55
CA THR A 26 13.34 2.40 16.55
C THR A 26 12.93 2.05 15.13
N ILE A 27 13.27 2.89 14.14
CA ILE A 27 13.06 2.58 12.71
C ILE A 27 13.77 1.28 12.32
N GLU A 28 14.99 1.08 12.81
CA GLU A 28 15.77 -0.16 12.64
C GLU A 28 15.06 -1.38 13.24
N ALA A 29 14.56 -1.26 14.47
CA ALA A 29 13.81 -2.34 15.13
C ALA A 29 12.51 -2.65 14.39
N PHE A 30 11.82 -1.62 13.87
CA PHE A 30 10.69 -1.81 12.98
C PHE A 30 11.18 -2.54 11.72
N LYS A 31 12.24 -2.09 11.02
CA LYS A 31 12.83 -2.76 9.82
C LYS A 31 13.18 -4.22 10.06
N ALA A 32 13.64 -4.55 11.26
CA ALA A 32 13.95 -5.90 11.69
C ALA A 32 12.73 -6.75 12.09
N LEU A 33 11.52 -6.17 12.23
CA LEU A 33 10.32 -6.98 12.49
C LEU A 33 10.17 -7.98 11.34
N PRO A 34 10.03 -9.28 11.66
CA PRO A 34 10.02 -10.31 10.65
C PRO A 34 8.91 -9.98 9.66
N TRP A 35 9.28 -9.97 8.38
CA TRP A 35 8.30 -10.11 7.33
C TRP A 35 7.59 -11.44 7.58
N ARG A 36 6.42 -11.38 8.21
CA ARG A 36 5.51 -12.53 8.19
C ARG A 36 5.27 -12.79 6.72
N PRO A 37 5.44 -14.02 6.24
CA PRO A 37 5.24 -14.33 4.84
C PRO A 37 3.74 -14.24 4.58
N MET A 38 3.23 -13.04 4.38
CA MET A 38 1.99 -12.87 3.61
C MET A 38 2.24 -13.35 2.18
N ASN A 39 3.50 -13.40 1.70
CA ASN A 39 3.77 -13.59 0.28
C ASN A 39 5.01 -14.43 -0.09
N LYS A 40 5.47 -15.38 0.75
CA LYS A 40 5.94 -16.61 0.09
C LYS A 40 4.66 -17.29 -0.25
N CYS A 41 4.15 -17.01 -1.47
CA CYS A 41 2.97 -17.63 -2.06
C CYS A 41 2.83 -19.02 -1.42
N ARG A 42 1.92 -19.16 -0.45
CA ARG A 42 1.74 -20.44 0.26
C ARG A 42 1.57 -21.53 -0.78
N TYR A 43 0.85 -21.15 -1.83
CA TYR A 43 0.73 -21.79 -3.11
C TYR A 43 2.05 -22.15 -3.84
N LEU A 44 3.03 -21.25 -4.04
CA LEU A 44 4.29 -21.63 -4.72
C LEU A 44 5.13 -22.59 -3.86
N ALA A 45 5.12 -22.44 -2.53
CA ALA A 45 5.80 -23.37 -1.63
C ALA A 45 5.10 -24.74 -1.59
N GLU A 46 3.76 -24.76 -1.55
CA GLU A 46 2.92 -25.95 -1.64
C GLU A 46 3.07 -26.64 -3.01
N GLN A 47 3.11 -25.89 -4.11
CA GLN A 47 3.25 -26.42 -5.48
C GLN A 47 4.68 -26.90 -5.79
N ALA A 48 5.71 -26.21 -5.27
CA ALA A 48 7.10 -26.65 -5.36
C ALA A 48 7.30 -27.97 -4.59
N ALA A 49 6.65 -28.12 -3.43
CA ALA A 49 6.60 -29.40 -2.71
C ALA A 49 5.81 -30.48 -3.47
N ALA A 50 4.82 -30.10 -4.29
CA ALA A 50 4.00 -31.00 -5.11
C ALA A 50 4.56 -31.28 -6.52
N GLY A 51 5.72 -30.73 -6.89
CA GLY A 51 6.40 -30.99 -8.17
C GLY A 51 5.62 -30.59 -9.43
N THR A 52 4.56 -29.79 -9.31
CA THR A 52 3.69 -29.41 -10.43
C THR A 52 4.11 -28.06 -11.01
N PRO A 53 4.29 -27.93 -12.34
CA PRO A 53 4.56 -26.64 -12.97
C PRO A 53 3.38 -25.70 -12.74
N VAL A 54 3.63 -24.62 -12.01
CA VAL A 54 2.60 -23.59 -11.79
C VAL A 54 2.48 -22.75 -13.06
N PRO A 55 1.29 -22.62 -13.67
CA PRO A 55 1.11 -21.72 -14.80
C PRO A 55 1.37 -20.28 -14.38
N ALA A 56 1.86 -19.45 -15.30
CA ALA A 56 2.01 -18.02 -15.08
C ALA A 56 1.16 -17.26 -16.11
N LYS A 57 0.60 -16.12 -15.71
CA LYS A 57 -0.17 -15.25 -16.59
C LYS A 57 0.22 -13.79 -16.39
N THR A 58 0.30 -13.06 -17.49
CA THR A 58 0.57 -11.63 -17.50
C THR A 58 -0.74 -10.85 -17.58
N TYR A 59 -0.89 -9.88 -16.68
CA TYR A 59 -2.04 -8.98 -16.58
C TYR A 59 -1.60 -7.58 -16.99
N GLN A 60 -2.39 -6.96 -17.86
CA GLN A 60 -2.22 -5.53 -18.15
C GLN A 60 -2.89 -4.73 -17.05
N GLY A 61 -2.21 -3.71 -16.55
CA GLY A 61 -2.72 -2.80 -15.54
C GLY A 61 -2.38 -1.35 -15.85
N GLY A 62 -2.97 -0.46 -15.08
CA GLY A 62 -2.76 0.96 -15.24
C GLY A 62 -3.72 1.80 -14.43
N CYS A 63 -3.58 3.11 -14.58
CA CYS A 63 -4.53 4.05 -14.00
C CYS A 63 -5.75 4.24 -14.91
N HIS A 64 -6.84 4.75 -14.34
CA HIS A 64 -8.08 5.00 -15.06
C HIS A 64 -7.91 5.90 -16.30
N CYS A 65 -7.11 6.96 -16.21
CA CYS A 65 -6.92 7.91 -17.31
C CYS A 65 -5.89 7.46 -18.37
N GLY A 66 -5.32 6.26 -18.24
CA GLY A 66 -4.34 5.71 -19.19
C GLY A 66 -2.96 6.36 -19.17
N ALA A 67 -2.70 7.31 -18.26
CA ALA A 67 -1.41 7.97 -18.14
C ALA A 67 -0.30 7.05 -17.61
N ILE A 68 -0.69 5.98 -16.91
CA ILE A 68 0.22 4.98 -16.36
C ILE A 68 -0.30 3.62 -16.80
N ALA A 69 0.57 2.83 -17.43
CA ALA A 69 0.34 1.46 -17.85
C ALA A 69 1.55 0.59 -17.47
N PHE A 70 1.26 -0.63 -17.03
CA PHE A 70 2.25 -1.62 -16.63
C PHE A 70 1.69 -3.02 -16.86
N ASP A 71 2.57 -4.00 -17.02
CA ASP A 71 2.22 -5.41 -17.06
C ASP A 71 2.73 -6.10 -15.80
N VAL A 72 1.97 -7.06 -15.29
CA VAL A 72 2.30 -7.84 -14.09
C VAL A 72 2.18 -9.32 -14.39
N THR A 73 3.25 -10.07 -14.19
CA THR A 73 3.22 -11.54 -14.28
C THR A 73 2.97 -12.13 -12.90
N LEU A 74 1.92 -12.95 -12.79
CA LEU A 74 1.57 -13.66 -11.56
C LEU A 74 1.61 -15.16 -11.79
N GLN A 75 2.11 -15.86 -10.79
CA GLN A 75 2.22 -17.31 -10.75
C GLN A 75 1.77 -17.75 -9.35
N PRO A 76 0.57 -18.36 -9.20
CA PRO A 76 -0.39 -18.73 -10.26
C PRO A 76 -1.12 -17.51 -10.85
N PRO A 77 -1.91 -17.69 -11.92
CA PRO A 77 -2.91 -16.71 -12.33
C PRO A 77 -3.90 -16.39 -11.20
N LEU A 78 -4.46 -15.16 -11.20
CA LEU A 78 -5.49 -14.72 -10.27
C LEU A 78 -6.70 -15.66 -10.27
N GLU A 79 -7.16 -16.06 -11.45
CA GLU A 79 -8.28 -17.01 -11.59
C GLU A 79 -7.99 -18.41 -11.05
N ASP A 80 -6.71 -18.78 -10.91
CA ASP A 80 -6.27 -20.10 -10.46
C ASP A 80 -5.87 -20.10 -8.97
N GLY A 81 -6.47 -19.19 -8.20
CA GLY A 81 -6.33 -19.15 -6.75
C GLY A 81 -5.11 -18.40 -6.24
N HIS A 82 -4.58 -17.43 -7.01
CA HIS A 82 -3.57 -16.50 -6.46
C HIS A 82 -4.15 -15.76 -5.25
N THR A 83 -3.45 -15.79 -4.13
CA THR A 83 -3.88 -15.11 -2.91
C THR A 83 -3.82 -13.59 -3.09
N VAL A 84 -4.94 -12.93 -2.85
CA VAL A 84 -5.06 -11.47 -2.85
C VAL A 84 -5.31 -11.01 -1.42
N ILE A 85 -4.48 -10.09 -0.94
CA ILE A 85 -4.56 -9.61 0.45
C ILE A 85 -5.54 -8.44 0.57
N ASP A 86 -6.48 -8.58 1.51
CA ASP A 86 -7.33 -7.50 2.02
C ASP A 86 -6.88 -7.13 3.44
N CYS A 87 -6.13 -6.04 3.55
CA CYS A 87 -5.51 -5.60 4.80
C CYS A 87 -6.36 -4.55 5.52
N SER A 88 -6.60 -4.76 6.82
CA SER A 88 -7.43 -3.88 7.65
C SER A 88 -6.79 -2.55 8.07
N CYS A 89 -5.51 -2.31 7.75
CA CYS A 89 -4.82 -1.09 8.21
C CYS A 89 -5.46 0.18 7.62
N SER A 90 -5.27 1.31 8.31
CA SER A 90 -5.92 2.59 7.97
C SER A 90 -5.66 3.03 6.53
N ALA A 91 -4.43 2.85 6.04
CA ALA A 91 -4.05 3.18 4.67
C ALA A 91 -4.66 2.22 3.64
N CYS A 92 -4.59 0.90 3.86
CA CYS A 92 -5.14 -0.09 2.93
C CYS A 92 -6.65 0.05 2.76
N ARG A 93 -7.36 0.27 3.87
CA ARG A 93 -8.81 0.51 3.86
C ARG A 93 -9.17 1.78 3.07
N ARG A 94 -8.43 2.88 3.26
CA ARG A 94 -8.73 4.18 2.62
C ARG A 94 -8.35 4.26 1.16
N LEU A 95 -7.18 3.70 0.83
CA LEU A 95 -6.64 3.71 -0.52
C LEU A 95 -7.26 2.59 -1.38
N GLY A 96 -8.08 1.73 -0.78
CA GLY A 96 -8.85 0.69 -1.47
C GLY A 96 -7.98 -0.45 -1.99
N TYR A 97 -6.92 -0.81 -1.26
CA TYR A 97 -5.97 -1.80 -1.71
C TYR A 97 -6.51 -3.23 -1.60
N LEU A 98 -6.36 -4.00 -2.69
CA LEU A 98 -6.40 -5.45 -2.72
C LEU A 98 -5.10 -5.91 -3.37
N LEU A 99 -4.16 -6.44 -2.57
CA LEU A 99 -2.76 -6.53 -2.99
C LEU A 99 -2.34 -7.94 -3.39
N VAL A 100 -1.58 -8.01 -4.49
CA VAL A 100 -0.73 -9.15 -4.84
C VAL A 100 0.72 -8.70 -4.87
N TYR A 101 1.65 -9.62 -4.68
CA TYR A 101 3.05 -9.27 -4.39
C TYR A 101 4.04 -9.92 -5.37
N PRO A 102 4.03 -9.52 -6.65
CA PRO A 102 5.05 -9.94 -7.60
C PRO A 102 6.42 -9.38 -7.22
N THR A 103 7.47 -10.12 -7.58
CA THR A 103 8.84 -9.59 -7.59
C THR A 103 8.98 -8.46 -8.61
N ARG A 104 9.98 -7.59 -8.44
CA ARG A 104 10.18 -6.42 -9.31
C ARG A 104 10.32 -6.80 -10.78
N ASP A 105 11.05 -7.87 -11.10
CA ASP A 105 11.25 -8.36 -12.47
C ASP A 105 9.96 -8.82 -13.15
N ASN A 106 8.92 -9.15 -12.37
CA ASN A 106 7.61 -9.52 -12.88
C ASN A 106 6.69 -8.32 -13.13
N VAL A 107 7.19 -7.08 -12.96
CA VAL A 107 6.43 -5.84 -13.22
C VAL A 107 7.14 -4.98 -14.25
N VAL A 108 6.51 -4.76 -15.40
CA VAL A 108 7.08 -4.03 -16.53
C VAL A 108 6.24 -2.81 -16.85
N PHE A 109 6.78 -1.61 -16.65
CA PHE A 109 6.10 -0.37 -17.05
C PHE A 109 6.10 -0.19 -18.57
N ARG A 110 4.94 0.15 -19.15
CA ARG A 110 4.73 0.29 -20.60
C ARG A 110 4.65 1.73 -21.10
N ASN A 111 4.80 2.71 -20.22
CA ASN A 111 4.73 4.13 -20.57
C ASN A 111 5.84 4.56 -21.54
N ARG A 112 5.53 5.46 -22.48
CA ARG A 112 6.53 6.15 -23.31
C ARG A 112 7.35 7.12 -22.46
N GLY A 113 8.32 6.58 -21.72
CA GLY A 113 9.22 7.33 -20.84
C GLY A 113 8.68 7.52 -19.41
N GLY A 114 9.60 7.60 -18.45
CA GLY A 114 9.31 7.91 -17.04
C GLY A 114 8.93 6.72 -16.16
N GLY A 115 8.37 5.62 -16.69
CA GLY A 115 8.09 4.39 -15.92
C GLY A 115 7.33 4.66 -14.61
N GLN A 116 7.84 4.08 -13.51
CA GLN A 116 7.37 4.32 -12.13
C GLN A 116 7.41 5.80 -11.72
N LYS A 117 8.36 6.60 -12.24
CA LYS A 117 8.53 8.02 -11.88
C LYS A 117 7.36 8.91 -12.31
N ARG A 118 6.42 8.39 -13.12
CA ARG A 118 5.17 9.09 -13.43
C ARG A 118 4.15 9.02 -12.29
N CYS A 119 4.32 8.10 -11.35
CA CYS A 119 3.48 8.00 -10.17
C CYS A 119 3.71 9.19 -9.23
N GLY A 120 2.67 9.57 -8.50
CA GLY A 120 2.83 10.25 -7.23
C GLY A 120 3.24 9.26 -6.17
N VAL A 121 4.01 9.76 -5.21
CA VAL A 121 4.46 9.00 -4.05
C VAL A 121 3.75 9.58 -2.84
N TYR A 122 3.08 8.72 -2.10
CA TYR A 122 2.58 9.03 -0.77
C TYR A 122 3.31 8.16 0.24
N GLN A 123 3.87 8.80 1.26
CA GLN A 123 4.57 8.16 2.36
C GLN A 123 3.95 8.68 3.65
N PHE A 124 3.75 7.80 4.61
CA PHE A 124 3.23 8.15 5.93
C PHE A 124 3.94 7.33 7.00
N ASN A 125 3.66 7.64 8.26
CA ASN A 125 4.30 7.00 9.40
C ASN A 125 5.83 7.09 9.28
N LEU A 126 6.51 5.95 9.11
CA LEU A 126 7.97 5.88 9.02
C LEU A 126 8.55 6.20 7.64
N LYS A 127 7.71 6.49 6.65
CA LYS A 127 8.14 6.84 5.28
C LYS A 127 9.03 5.77 4.62
N VAL A 128 8.88 4.50 5.01
CA VAL A 128 9.65 3.35 4.48
C VAL A 128 8.92 2.57 3.37
N GLN A 129 7.68 2.92 3.06
CA GLN A 129 6.90 2.30 1.97
C GLN A 129 6.34 3.41 1.08
N GLU A 130 6.53 3.27 -0.22
CA GLU A 130 6.06 4.25 -1.19
C GLU A 130 4.72 3.82 -1.78
N HIS A 131 3.65 4.52 -1.42
CA HIS A 131 2.34 4.30 -2.01
C HIS A 131 2.26 5.06 -3.34
N LEU A 132 2.22 4.31 -4.43
CA LEU A 132 2.28 4.85 -5.78
C LEU A 132 0.87 5.03 -6.35
N PHE A 133 0.54 6.26 -6.76
CA PHE A 133 -0.76 6.62 -7.30
C PHE A 133 -0.65 7.48 -8.56
N CYS A 134 -1.73 7.58 -9.33
CA CYS A 134 -1.77 8.47 -10.48
C CYS A 134 -2.08 9.91 -10.06
N LYS A 135 -1.13 10.84 -10.22
CA LYS A 135 -1.34 12.28 -9.95
C LYS A 135 -2.47 12.93 -10.75
N ARG A 136 -2.90 12.30 -11.86
CA ARG A 136 -3.94 12.85 -12.75
C ARG A 136 -5.35 12.39 -12.41
N CYS A 137 -5.53 11.15 -11.93
CA CYS A 137 -6.87 10.61 -11.66
C CYS A 137 -7.04 10.02 -10.24
N GLY A 138 -6.01 10.11 -9.39
CA GLY A 138 -6.06 9.64 -8.02
C GLY A 138 -6.00 8.11 -7.83
N ALA A 139 -5.99 7.32 -8.91
CA ALA A 139 -5.98 5.85 -8.81
C ALA A 139 -4.77 5.34 -8.02
N SER A 140 -5.02 4.60 -6.93
CA SER A 140 -4.01 3.89 -6.13
C SER A 140 -3.55 2.63 -6.87
N LEU A 141 -2.29 2.59 -7.30
CA LEU A 141 -1.80 1.56 -8.21
C LEU A 141 -1.03 0.46 -7.50
N MET A 142 -0.06 0.83 -6.67
CA MET A 142 0.83 -0.14 -6.03
C MET A 142 1.55 0.45 -4.82
N ILE A 143 2.27 -0.40 -4.10
CA ILE A 143 3.19 -0.02 -3.01
C ILE A 143 4.59 -0.53 -3.39
N ASP A 144 5.60 0.32 -3.35
CA ASP A 144 7.00 -0.10 -3.44
C ASP A 144 7.54 -0.42 -2.05
N PHE A 145 8.08 -1.64 -1.90
CA PHE A 145 8.58 -2.17 -0.64
C PHE A 145 10.11 -2.14 -0.52
N LEU A 146 10.81 -1.59 -1.52
CA LEU A 146 12.27 -1.62 -1.59
C LEU A 146 12.94 -1.12 -0.31
N GLU A 147 12.57 0.06 0.19
CA GLU A 147 13.19 0.65 1.38
C GLU A 147 12.93 -0.13 2.68
N ARG A 148 11.90 -0.97 2.67
CA ARG A 148 11.40 -1.66 3.86
C ARG A 148 11.87 -3.10 3.96
N PHE A 149 11.77 -3.85 2.87
CA PHE A 149 11.96 -5.30 2.88
C PHE A 149 13.13 -5.77 2.01
N HIS A 150 13.92 -4.86 1.44
CA HIS A 150 15.14 -5.25 0.76
C HIS A 150 16.23 -5.62 1.79
N PRO A 151 16.99 -6.72 1.59
CA PRO A 151 17.03 -7.58 0.39
C PRO A 151 16.05 -8.78 0.40
N GLU A 152 15.32 -9.02 1.48
CA GLU A 152 14.45 -10.21 1.64
C GLU A 152 13.31 -10.27 0.61
N PHE A 153 12.82 -9.11 0.19
CA PHE A 153 11.80 -8.95 -0.84
C PHE A 153 12.06 -7.70 -1.66
N ASP A 154 12.41 -7.89 -2.94
CA ASP A 154 12.41 -6.84 -3.94
C ASP A 154 11.19 -6.99 -4.87
N GLY A 155 10.16 -6.20 -4.59
CA GLY A 155 8.93 -6.26 -5.36
C GLY A 155 7.92 -5.20 -4.95
N TYR A 156 6.74 -5.31 -5.53
CA TYR A 156 5.65 -4.36 -5.34
C TYR A 156 4.44 -5.06 -4.71
N GLY A 157 3.61 -4.31 -3.99
CA GLY A 157 2.23 -4.68 -3.75
C GLY A 157 1.36 -4.07 -4.83
N ILE A 158 0.94 -4.85 -5.84
CA ILE A 158 0.08 -4.37 -6.92
C ILE A 158 -1.38 -4.41 -6.47
N ASN A 159 -2.10 -3.30 -6.65
CA ASN A 159 -3.54 -3.27 -6.45
C ASN A 159 -4.23 -3.99 -7.61
N VAL A 160 -4.90 -5.12 -7.36
CA VAL A 160 -5.61 -5.87 -8.41
C VAL A 160 -6.74 -5.06 -9.05
N ARG A 161 -7.25 -4.02 -8.37
CA ARG A 161 -8.24 -3.09 -8.93
C ARG A 161 -7.68 -2.22 -10.06
N ALA A 162 -6.36 -2.12 -10.19
CA ALA A 162 -5.69 -1.44 -11.28
C ALA A 162 -5.42 -2.36 -12.48
N LEU A 163 -5.73 -3.65 -12.39
CA LEU A 163 -5.59 -4.60 -13.48
C LEU A 163 -6.84 -4.60 -14.36
N ARG A 164 -6.63 -4.77 -15.66
CA ARG A 164 -7.69 -4.83 -16.67
C ARG A 164 -8.33 -6.21 -16.67
N ASP A 165 -9.64 -6.23 -16.91
CA ASP A 165 -10.41 -7.45 -17.15
C ASP A 165 -10.33 -8.49 -16.02
N VAL A 166 -10.13 -8.02 -14.77
CA VAL A 166 -10.14 -8.86 -13.56
C VAL A 166 -11.51 -8.81 -12.90
N ASP A 167 -12.14 -9.98 -12.75
CA ASP A 167 -13.37 -10.15 -11.98
C ASP A 167 -13.05 -10.26 -10.49
N LEU A 168 -13.23 -9.17 -9.75
CA LEU A 168 -12.93 -9.09 -8.32
C LEU A 168 -13.74 -10.09 -7.47
N SER A 169 -14.91 -10.52 -7.94
CA SER A 169 -15.79 -11.43 -7.19
C SER A 169 -15.28 -12.87 -7.15
N LYS A 170 -14.36 -13.22 -8.06
CA LYS A 170 -13.79 -14.57 -8.19
C LYS A 170 -12.40 -14.71 -7.56
N LEU A 171 -11.89 -13.63 -6.94
CA LEU A 171 -10.56 -13.62 -6.35
C LEU A 171 -10.53 -14.38 -5.03
N SER A 172 -9.43 -15.08 -4.77
CA SER A 172 -9.13 -15.68 -3.48
C SER A 172 -8.63 -14.60 -2.52
N ILE A 173 -9.55 -14.04 -1.71
CA ILE A 173 -9.25 -12.96 -0.78
C ILE A 173 -8.84 -13.53 0.58
N GLU A 174 -7.64 -13.19 1.04
CA GLU A 174 -7.16 -13.45 2.40
C GLU A 174 -7.15 -12.15 3.21
N LYS A 175 -7.84 -12.16 4.34
CA LYS A 175 -7.90 -11.00 5.23
C LYS A 175 -6.68 -10.99 6.15
N THR A 176 -6.04 -9.83 6.25
CA THR A 176 -4.93 -9.62 7.19
C THR A 176 -5.26 -8.50 8.15
N ASP A 177 -5.02 -8.72 9.44
CA ASP A 177 -5.23 -7.71 10.47
C ASP A 177 -4.07 -6.70 10.58
N GLY A 178 -3.85 -5.90 9.54
CA GLY A 178 -2.79 -4.89 9.54
C GLY A 178 -2.97 -3.78 10.58
N ALA A 179 -4.18 -3.60 11.10
CA ALA A 179 -4.48 -2.64 12.16
C ALA A 179 -3.71 -2.93 13.45
N SER A 180 -3.62 -4.21 13.84
CA SER A 180 -2.92 -4.64 15.04
C SER A 180 -1.39 -4.72 14.88
N TYR A 181 -0.88 -4.76 13.64
CA TYR A 181 0.54 -5.03 13.35
C TYR A 181 1.38 -3.81 12.97
N ILE A 182 0.77 -2.71 12.50
CA ILE A 182 1.52 -1.52 12.05
C ILE A 182 1.27 -0.37 13.03
N PRO A 183 2.11 -0.22 14.05
CA PRO A 183 2.06 0.95 14.88
C PRO A 183 2.76 2.16 14.23
N PRO A 184 2.38 3.39 14.61
CA PRO A 184 1.19 3.76 15.35
C PRO A 184 -0.05 3.66 14.44
N PHE A 185 -1.01 2.84 14.87
CA PHE A 185 -2.31 2.68 14.24
C PHE A 185 -3.19 3.88 14.65
N VAL A 186 -2.83 5.08 14.22
CA VAL A 186 -3.74 6.20 14.34
C VAL A 186 -4.42 6.34 13.00
N ASP A 187 -5.71 6.04 13.00
CA ASP A 187 -6.58 6.46 11.93
C ASP A 187 -6.69 7.99 11.97
N THR A 188 -5.98 8.65 11.08
CA THR A 188 -5.97 10.12 10.99
C THR A 188 -7.23 10.68 10.33
N ALA A 189 -8.19 9.86 9.88
CA ALA A 189 -9.45 10.40 9.40
C ALA A 189 -10.22 11.08 10.52
N GLY A 190 -10.46 12.37 10.36
CA GLY A 190 -11.07 13.22 11.39
C GLY A 190 -10.05 14.02 12.20
N GLN A 191 -8.75 13.76 12.03
CA GLN A 191 -7.71 14.73 12.36
C GLN A 191 -7.55 15.63 11.14
N TRP A 192 -8.02 16.87 11.26
CA TRP A 192 -7.97 17.83 10.17
C TRP A 192 -6.55 18.35 10.02
N TYR A 193 -6.08 18.36 8.78
CA TYR A 193 -4.83 18.99 8.40
C TYR A 193 -5.13 20.43 7.98
N GLU A 194 -4.45 21.42 8.56
CA GLU A 194 -4.50 22.78 8.05
C GLU A 194 -3.37 22.96 7.03
N GLU A 195 -3.69 23.46 5.82
CA GLU A 195 -2.68 23.66 4.76
C GLU A 195 -1.56 24.64 5.19
N SER A 196 -1.82 25.50 6.18
CA SER A 196 -0.83 26.37 6.81
C SER A 196 0.29 25.61 7.53
N ASP A 197 0.05 24.37 7.97
CA ASP A 197 1.05 23.55 8.66
C ASP A 197 2.13 22.99 7.69
N VAL A 198 1.96 23.14 6.37
CA VAL A 198 2.98 22.73 5.36
C VAL A 198 4.05 23.80 5.16
N GLU A 199 3.71 25.08 5.35
CA GLU A 199 4.58 26.19 4.92
C GLU A 199 5.74 26.46 5.88
N GLU A 200 5.67 25.98 7.13
CA GLU A 200 6.72 26.15 8.13
C GLU A 200 7.92 25.18 7.97
N GLU A 201 7.81 24.11 7.17
CA GLU A 201 8.93 23.16 6.93
C GLU A 201 9.85 23.56 5.76
N LYS A 202 9.75 24.80 5.24
CA LYS A 202 10.52 25.28 4.08
C LYS A 202 11.64 26.28 4.36
N GLU A 203 12.09 26.45 5.62
CA GLU A 203 13.33 27.18 5.93
C GLU A 203 14.56 26.28 6.09
#